data_AF-A0A318R2I1-F1
#
_entry.id   AF-A0A318R2I1-F1
#
_cell.length_a   1.000
_cell.length_b   1.000
_cell.length_c   1.000
_cell.angle_alpha   90.00
_cell.angle_beta   90.00
_cell.angle_gamma   90.00
#
_symmetry.space_group_name_H-M   'P 1'
#
loop_
_entity.id
_entity.type
_entity.pdbx_description
1 polymer ?
#
loop_
_entity_poly.entity_id
_entity_poly.type
_entity_poly.pdbx_seq_one_letter_code
_entity_poly.pdbx_strand_id
1 'polypeptide(L)'
;MKSPRQRPGKHARVLMTDRRWRLLGLSARAMWLELTDAADLMPELRAPVRTAPDKDQFTRLVAADAAEVGTAIEQLVQLDILEPFRNGYRLKAY
;
A
#
# COMPACT_ATOMS: atom_id res chain seq x y z
N MET A 1 6.17 -27.08 -11.76
CA MET A 1 7.04 -25.90 -11.55
C MET A 1 6.74 -25.33 -10.16
N LYS A 2 7.74 -25.18 -9.28
CA LYS A 2 7.55 -24.42 -8.02
C LYS A 2 7.44 -22.93 -8.40
N SER A 3 6.35 -22.28 -8.02
CA SER A 3 6.24 -20.82 -8.15
C SER A 3 7.46 -20.16 -7.48
N PRO A 4 8.15 -19.22 -8.14
CA PRO A 4 9.28 -18.54 -7.54
C PRO A 4 8.84 -17.92 -6.21
N ARG A 5 9.58 -18.21 -5.13
CA ARG A 5 9.32 -17.63 -3.81
C ARG A 5 9.49 -16.12 -3.90
N GLN A 6 8.37 -15.41 -3.95
CA GLN A 6 8.28 -13.97 -3.69
C GLN A 6 8.97 -13.73 -2.33
N ARG A 7 9.97 -12.85 -2.30
CA ARG A 7 10.68 -12.51 -1.06
C ARG A 7 9.97 -11.30 -0.45
N PRO A 8 9.43 -11.41 0.78
CA PRO A 8 8.95 -10.24 1.52
C PRO A 8 10.04 -9.17 1.58
N GLY A 9 9.66 -7.91 1.41
CA GLY A 9 10.58 -6.76 1.44
C GLY A 9 11.45 -6.59 0.20
N LYS A 10 11.12 -7.24 -0.93
CA LYS A 10 11.82 -7.05 -2.22
C LYS A 10 11.93 -5.57 -2.61
N HIS A 11 10.91 -4.78 -2.27
CA HIS A 11 10.82 -3.36 -2.61
C HIS A 11 11.28 -2.43 -1.47
N ALA A 12 11.52 -2.96 -0.27
CA ALA A 12 11.74 -2.16 0.93
C ALA A 12 12.89 -1.15 0.76
N ARG A 13 14.02 -1.58 0.18
CA ARG A 13 15.17 -0.69 -0.04
C ARG A 13 14.81 0.47 -0.98
N VAL A 14 14.08 0.20 -2.05
CA VAL A 14 13.66 1.22 -3.03
C VAL A 14 12.73 2.23 -2.36
N LEU A 15 11.72 1.74 -1.65
CA LEU A 15 10.77 2.59 -0.93
C LEU A 15 11.43 3.46 0.14
N MET A 16 12.35 2.88 0.93
CA MET A 16 13.04 3.61 1.99
C MET A 16 13.96 4.72 1.48
N THR A 17 14.35 4.68 0.20
CA THR A 17 15.10 5.75 -0.46
C THR A 17 14.22 6.86 -1.05
N ASP A 18 12.91 6.65 -1.16
CA ASP A 18 11.97 7.70 -1.59
C ASP A 18 11.93 8.83 -0.54
N ARG A 19 11.98 10.08 -1.02
CA ARG A 19 11.94 11.26 -0.15
C ARG A 19 10.71 11.31 0.77
N ARG A 20 9.57 10.79 0.31
CA ARG A 20 8.30 10.75 1.05
C ARG A 20 8.36 9.82 2.25
N TRP A 21 9.20 8.77 2.19
CA TRP A 21 9.35 7.78 3.25
C TRP A 21 9.63 8.43 4.61
N ARG A 22 10.51 9.45 4.62
CA ARG A 22 10.92 10.15 5.84
C ARG A 22 9.80 10.98 6.47
N LEU A 23 8.80 11.39 5.69
CA LEU A 23 7.68 12.21 6.13
C LEU A 23 6.53 11.39 6.72
N LEU A 24 6.50 10.08 6.44
CA LEU A 24 5.48 9.17 6.94
C LEU A 24 5.70 8.80 8.40
N GLY A 25 4.60 8.67 9.14
CA GLY A 25 4.54 7.99 10.43
C GLY A 25 4.76 6.48 10.29
N LEU A 26 4.97 5.80 11.43
CA LEU A 26 5.33 4.38 11.44
C LEU A 26 4.27 3.48 10.77
N SER A 27 2.99 3.71 11.07
CA SER A 27 1.88 2.95 10.48
C SER A 27 1.80 3.12 8.97
N ALA A 28 1.95 4.34 8.46
CA ALA A 28 1.93 4.62 7.03
C ALA A 28 3.15 4.03 6.30
N ARG A 29 4.33 4.01 6.93
CA ARG A 29 5.51 3.30 6.40
C ARG A 29 5.28 1.80 6.29
N ALA A 30 4.76 1.18 7.35
CA ALA A 30 4.44 -0.24 7.35
C ALA A 30 3.40 -0.57 6.27
N MET A 31 2.33 0.24 6.19
CA MET A 31 1.29 0.09 5.18
C MET A 31 1.85 0.22 3.75
N TRP A 32 2.74 1.17 3.48
CA TRP A 32 3.33 1.29 2.14
C TRP A 32 4.16 0.06 1.75
N LEU A 33 4.94 -0.50 2.68
CA LEU A 33 5.68 -1.76 2.44
C LEU A 33 4.73 -2.91 2.10
N GLU A 34 3.71 -3.12 2.94
CA GLU A 34 2.74 -4.21 2.78
C GLU A 34 1.97 -4.09 1.46
N LEU A 35 1.49 -2.88 1.12
CA LEU A 35 0.76 -2.65 -0.12
C LEU A 35 1.64 -2.86 -1.37
N THR A 36 2.91 -2.49 -1.28
CA THR A 36 3.86 -2.67 -2.39
C THR A 36 4.16 -4.14 -2.60
N ASP A 37 4.36 -4.91 -1.54
CA ASP A 37 4.53 -6.36 -1.68
C ASP A 37 3.22 -7.04 -2.13
N ALA A 38 2.06 -6.60 -1.65
CA ALA A 38 0.75 -7.12 -2.09
C ALA A 38 0.45 -6.80 -3.56
N ALA A 39 0.94 -5.69 -4.10
CA ALA A 39 0.75 -5.30 -5.50
C ALA A 39 1.41 -6.26 -6.52
N ASP A 40 2.33 -7.12 -6.07
CA ASP A 40 2.87 -8.23 -6.88
C ASP A 40 1.86 -9.38 -7.05
N LEU A 41 0.91 -9.50 -6.12
CA LEU A 41 -0.12 -10.54 -6.10
C LEU A 41 -1.53 -10.02 -6.48
N MET A 42 -1.75 -8.71 -6.32
CA MET A 42 -3.01 -8.01 -6.58
C MET A 42 -2.79 -6.84 -7.55
N PRO A 43 -2.74 -7.07 -8.88
CA PRO A 43 -2.51 -6.03 -9.88
C PRO A 43 -3.51 -4.86 -9.81
N GLU A 44 -4.73 -5.11 -9.34
CA GLU A 44 -5.78 -4.12 -9.11
C GLU A 44 -5.40 -3.04 -8.10
N LEU A 45 -4.42 -3.28 -7.22
CA LEU A 45 -3.86 -2.24 -6.37
C LEU A 45 -3.19 -1.14 -7.19
N ARG A 46 -2.51 -1.49 -8.30
CA ARG A 46 -1.78 -0.54 -9.15
C ARG A 46 -2.62 -0.02 -10.31
N ALA A 47 -3.42 -0.88 -10.92
CA ALA A 47 -4.20 -0.58 -12.11
C ALA A 47 -5.66 -1.06 -11.97
N PRO A 48 -6.44 -0.46 -11.05
CA PRO A 48 -7.85 -0.81 -10.89
C PRO A 48 -8.64 -0.43 -12.14
N VAL A 49 -9.48 -1.34 -12.63
CA VAL A 49 -10.33 -1.11 -13.81
C VAL A 49 -11.75 -0.68 -13.41
N ARG A 50 -12.35 -1.36 -12.43
CA ARG A 50 -13.73 -1.11 -11.98
C ARG A 50 -13.85 -0.70 -10.52
N THR A 51 -13.08 -1.33 -9.66
CA THR A 51 -13.07 -1.12 -8.21
C THR A 51 -11.61 -1.14 -7.74
N ALA A 52 -11.29 -0.30 -6.77
CA ALA A 52 -10.03 -0.33 -6.07
C ALA A 52 -10.26 -0.81 -4.63
N PRO A 53 -9.24 -1.39 -3.96
CA PRO A 53 -9.38 -1.79 -2.58
C PRO A 53 -9.76 -0.61 -1.67
N ASP A 54 -10.78 -0.82 -0.83
CA ASP A 54 -11.26 0.16 0.13
C ASP A 54 -10.56 0.03 1.50
N LYS A 55 -10.95 0.89 2.44
CA LYS A 55 -10.39 0.91 3.80
C LYS A 55 -10.58 -0.42 4.54
N ASP A 56 -11.72 -1.09 4.37
CA ASP A 56 -12.02 -2.35 5.05
C ASP A 56 -11.20 -3.50 4.47
N GLN A 57 -10.96 -3.47 3.16
CA GLN A 57 -10.06 -4.41 2.50
C GLN A 57 -8.61 -4.19 2.93
N PHE A 58 -8.14 -2.95 3.03
CA PHE A 58 -6.81 -2.66 3.58
C PHE A 58 -6.67 -3.11 5.03
N THR A 59 -7.67 -2.84 5.86
CA THR A 59 -7.67 -3.26 7.27
C THR A 59 -7.52 -4.78 7.40
N ARG A 60 -8.21 -5.55 6.55
CA ARG A 60 -8.06 -7.01 6.47
C ARG A 60 -6.72 -7.45 5.91
N LEU A 61 -6.20 -6.75 4.90
CA LEU A 61 -4.94 -7.07 4.23
C LEU A 61 -3.75 -6.92 5.20
N VAL A 62 -3.70 -5.81 5.95
CA VAL A 62 -2.59 -5.54 6.88
C VAL A 62 -2.84 -6.09 8.30
N ALA A 63 -4.03 -6.65 8.55
CA ALA A 63 -4.46 -7.19 9.83
C ALA A 63 -4.21 -6.22 11.02
N ALA A 64 -4.54 -4.94 10.85
CA ALA A 64 -4.33 -3.87 11.83
C ALA A 64 -5.64 -3.20 12.23
N ASP A 65 -5.57 -2.28 13.20
CA ASP A 65 -6.72 -1.51 13.67
C ASP A 65 -7.23 -0.51 12.61
N ALA A 66 -8.55 -0.34 12.51
CA ALA A 66 -9.17 0.49 11.48
C ALA A 66 -8.88 2.00 11.63
N ALA A 67 -8.65 2.49 12.86
CA ALA A 67 -8.28 3.88 13.09
C ALA A 67 -6.82 4.14 12.65
N GLU A 68 -5.92 3.21 12.95
CA GLU A 68 -4.52 3.27 12.51
C GLU A 68 -4.42 3.20 10.98
N VAL A 69 -5.18 2.30 10.35
CA VAL A 69 -5.26 2.17 8.89
C VAL A 69 -5.83 3.44 8.26
N GLY A 70 -6.87 4.03 8.87
CA GLY A 70 -7.42 5.31 8.40
C GLY A 70 -6.37 6.43 8.39
N THR A 71 -5.65 6.58 9.51
CA THR A 71 -4.58 7.58 9.64
C THR A 71 -3.45 7.33 8.63
N ALA A 72 -3.09 6.07 8.40
CA ALA A 72 -2.08 5.69 7.42
C ALA A 72 -2.51 6.04 5.99
N ILE A 73 -3.76 5.73 5.61
CA ILE A 73 -4.33 6.09 4.30
C ILE A 73 -4.26 7.59 4.07
N GLU A 74 -4.66 8.41 5.05
CA GLU A 74 -4.63 9.87 4.95
C GLU A 74 -3.22 10.39 4.63
N GLN A 75 -2.20 9.91 5.34
CA GLN A 75 -0.81 10.28 5.07
C GLN A 75 -0.33 9.83 3.69
N LEU A 76 -0.67 8.60 3.28
CA LEU A 76 -0.29 8.06 1.98
C LEU A 76 -0.97 8.82 0.83
N VAL A 77 -2.21 9.27 1.00
CA VAL A 77 -2.90 10.13 0.04
C VAL A 77 -2.26 11.53 0.00
N GLN A 78 -2.00 12.13 1.15
CA GLN A 78 -1.39 13.46 1.25
C GLN A 78 -0.02 13.54 0.58
N LEU A 79 0.76 12.44 0.63
CA LEU A 79 2.07 12.35 -0.02
C LEU A 79 2.03 11.71 -1.42
N ASP A 80 0.84 11.59 -2.02
CA ASP A 80 0.68 11.10 -3.41
C ASP A 80 1.25 9.68 -3.63
N ILE A 81 1.15 8.84 -2.60
CA ILE A 81 1.51 7.41 -2.64
C ILE A 81 0.28 6.57 -2.94
N LEU A 82 -0.83 6.87 -2.27
CA LEU A 82 -2.16 6.40 -2.61
C LEU A 82 -2.92 7.50 -3.35
N GLU A 83 -3.81 7.08 -4.24
CA GLU A 83 -4.71 7.97 -4.96
C GLU A 83 -6.15 7.45 -4.79
N PRO A 84 -7.12 8.30 -4.38
CA PRO A 84 -8.52 7.92 -4.37
C PRO A 84 -8.98 7.49 -5.77
N PHE A 85 -9.61 6.32 -5.86
CA PHE A 85 -10.16 5.79 -7.12
C PHE A 85 -11.55 5.22 -6.88
N ARG A 86 -12.57 5.96 -7.33
CA ARG A 86 -13.98 5.63 -7.12
C ARG A 86 -14.31 5.43 -5.64
N ASN A 87 -14.47 4.19 -5.21
CA ASN A 87 -14.85 3.77 -3.86
C ASN A 87 -13.67 3.27 -3.01
N GLY A 88 -12.44 3.31 -3.53
CA GLY A 88 -11.25 2.82 -2.83
C GLY A 88 -10.00 3.62 -3.18
N TYR A 89 -8.84 2.96 -3.15
CA TYR A 89 -7.55 3.61 -3.35
C TYR A 89 -6.62 2.79 -4.26
N ARG A 90 -5.95 3.51 -5.16
CA ARG A 90 -4.91 2.99 -6.04
C ARG A 90 -3.53 3.28 -5.45
N LEU A 91 -2.65 2.29 -5.44
CA LEU A 91 -1.22 2.45 -5.18
C LEU A 91 -0.55 3.09 -6.39
N LYS A 92 -0.23 4.38 -6.26
CA LYS A 92 0.38 5.21 -7.31
C LYS A 92 1.91 5.11 -7.30
N ALA A 93 2.51 5.00 -6.12
CA ALA A 93 3.94 4.86 -5.96
C ALA A 93 4.29 3.48 -5.40
N TYR A 94 5.03 2.70 -6.19
CA TYR A 94 5.45 1.33 -5.94
C TYR A 94 6.96 1.23 -6.23
#